data_AF-A0A2E6PJR2-F1
#
_entry.id   AF-A0A2E6PJR2-F1
#
_cell.length_a   1.000
_cell.length_b   1.000
_cell.length_c   1.000
_cell.angle_alpha   90.00
_cell.angle_beta   90.00
_cell.angle_gamma   90.00
#
_symmetry.space_group_name_H-M   'P 1'
#
loop_
_entity.id
_entity.type
_entity.pdbx_description
1 polymer ?
#
loop_
_entity_poly.entity_id
_entity_poly.type
_entity_poly.pdbx_seq_one_letter_code
_entity_poly.pdbx_strand_id
1 'polypeptide(L)'
;MSSFAMFLLEGGVDVAVAVDFEKVASLLDEETAQYSCGEYVYKIRSGKGTLGQHWDLVIDAMDPNMEGQPLFPLGRIEIEPEGDGMVNLRVPPRIQQTVHGEDAADWDGKLFGSYVSQLLNSLASRQLIELPGALPIG
;
A
#
# COMPACT_ATOMS: atom_id res chain seq x y z
N MET A 1 -16.48 3.21 -17.39
CA MET A 1 -15.28 4.02 -17.08
C MET A 1 -14.62 3.35 -15.90
N SER A 2 -13.33 3.04 -16.01
CA SER A 2 -12.55 2.48 -14.90
C SER A 2 -12.36 3.56 -13.83
N SER A 3 -12.47 3.21 -12.54
CA SER A 3 -12.19 4.15 -11.45
C SER A 3 -10.69 4.52 -11.46
N PHE A 4 -10.31 5.67 -10.90
CA PHE A 4 -8.89 6.02 -10.79
C PHE A 4 -8.10 4.96 -10.01
N ALA A 5 -8.71 4.39 -8.97
CA ALA A 5 -8.18 3.27 -8.20
C ALA A 5 -7.83 2.07 -9.11
N MET A 6 -8.74 1.66 -9.99
CA MET A 6 -8.47 0.57 -10.93
C MET A 6 -7.35 0.90 -11.90
N PHE A 7 -7.32 2.11 -12.47
CA PHE A 7 -6.22 2.52 -13.35
C PHE A 7 -4.85 2.46 -12.64
N LEU A 8 -4.78 2.96 -11.41
CA LEU A 8 -3.56 2.95 -10.60
C LEU A 8 -3.09 1.51 -10.31
N LEU A 9 -4.02 0.63 -9.92
CA LEU A 9 -3.70 -0.76 -9.60
C LEU A 9 -3.39 -1.60 -10.85
N GLU A 10 -4.04 -1.33 -11.98
CA GLU A 10 -3.75 -1.99 -13.26
C GLU A 10 -2.36 -1.62 -13.79
N GLY A 11 -1.95 -0.36 -13.63
CA GLY A 11 -0.62 0.12 -14.01
C GLY A 11 0.48 -0.29 -13.03
N GLY A 12 0.12 -0.53 -11.76
CA GLY A 12 1.08 -0.62 -10.67
C GLY A 12 1.65 0.75 -10.30
N VAL A 13 2.46 0.77 -9.24
CA VAL A 13 3.16 1.96 -8.75
C VAL A 13 4.62 1.59 -8.56
N ASP A 14 5.52 2.51 -8.91
CA ASP A 14 6.97 2.36 -8.76
C ASP A 14 7.52 3.75 -8.45
N VAL A 15 7.94 3.98 -7.20
CA VAL A 15 8.37 5.29 -6.72
C VAL A 15 9.60 5.18 -5.80
N ALA A 16 10.60 6.01 -6.08
CA ALA A 16 11.73 6.22 -5.19
C ALA A 16 11.31 7.14 -4.04
N VAL A 17 11.47 6.68 -2.80
CA VAL A 17 11.07 7.38 -1.57
C VAL A 17 12.32 7.77 -0.78
N ALA A 18 12.41 9.05 -0.40
CA ALA A 18 13.54 9.61 0.35
C ALA A 18 13.55 9.24 1.84
N VAL A 19 13.70 7.94 2.12
CA VAL A 19 13.77 7.39 3.48
C VAL A 19 14.79 6.25 3.54
N ASP A 20 15.50 6.13 4.66
CA ASP A 20 16.38 4.99 4.92
C ASP A 20 15.56 3.68 5.01
N PHE A 21 16.09 2.59 4.43
CA PHE A 21 15.45 1.27 4.48
C PHE A 21 15.16 0.79 5.91
N GLU A 22 15.99 1.15 6.89
CA GLU A 22 15.78 0.81 8.30
C GLU A 22 14.59 1.54 8.93
N LYS A 23 14.21 2.70 8.38
CA LYS A 23 13.13 3.55 8.91
C LYS A 23 11.80 3.37 8.18
N VAL A 24 11.81 2.71 7.00
CA VAL A 24 10.61 2.57 6.16
C VAL A 24 9.50 1.80 6.87
N ALA A 25 9.82 0.78 7.67
CA ALA A 25 8.81 0.02 8.42
C ALA A 25 8.05 0.92 9.41
N SER A 26 8.78 1.69 10.23
CA SER A 26 8.17 2.61 11.19
C SER A 26 7.35 3.71 10.52
N LEU A 27 7.84 4.24 9.39
CA LEU A 27 7.08 5.21 8.59
C LEU A 27 5.75 4.61 8.11
N LEU A 28 5.77 3.40 7.57
CA LEU A 28 4.57 2.74 7.04
C LEU A 28 3.57 2.40 8.15
N ASP A 29 4.04 1.98 9.32
CA ASP A 29 3.19 1.72 10.48
C ASP A 29 2.50 3.00 10.99
N GLU A 30 3.27 4.09 11.12
CA GLU A 30 2.75 5.41 11.56
C GLU A 30 1.68 5.97 10.63
N GLU A 31 1.90 5.83 9.33
CA GLU A 31 1.01 6.32 8.29
C GLU A 31 -0.24 5.44 8.16
N THR A 32 -0.06 4.12 8.12
CA THR A 32 -1.18 3.18 7.96
C THR A 32 -2.17 3.26 9.12
N ALA A 33 -1.70 3.57 10.33
CA ALA A 33 -2.56 3.76 11.49
C ALA A 33 -3.59 4.90 11.32
N GLN A 34 -3.37 5.81 10.37
CA GLN A 34 -4.25 6.95 10.09
C GLN A 34 -5.21 6.68 8.92
N TYR A 35 -5.01 5.60 8.18
CA TYR A 35 -5.75 5.33 6.95
C TYR A 35 -7.07 4.62 7.22
N SER A 36 -8.08 5.00 6.44
CA SER A 36 -9.38 4.32 6.43
C SER A 36 -10.06 4.45 5.07
N CYS A 37 -11.02 3.57 4.78
CA CYS A 37 -11.91 3.68 3.63
C CYS A 37 -13.30 3.17 4.03
N GLY A 38 -14.25 4.09 4.20
CA GLY A 38 -15.56 3.76 4.79
C GLY A 38 -15.41 3.29 6.24
N GLU A 39 -16.01 2.15 6.57
CA GLU A 39 -15.87 1.48 7.86
C GLU A 39 -14.55 0.71 8.04
N TYR A 40 -13.75 0.54 6.99
CA TYR A 40 -12.55 -0.28 7.03
C TYR A 40 -11.31 0.51 7.47
N VAL A 41 -10.50 -0.11 8.32
CA VAL A 41 -9.14 0.31 8.68
C VAL A 41 -8.13 -0.68 8.13
N TYR A 42 -6.88 -0.24 8.00
CA TYR A 42 -5.83 -1.04 7.37
C TYR A 42 -4.85 -1.64 8.38
N LYS A 43 -4.25 -2.76 8.01
CA LYS A 43 -3.11 -3.37 8.72
C LYS A 43 -2.06 -3.81 7.73
N ILE A 44 -0.80 -3.64 8.11
CA ILE A 44 0.34 -4.20 7.37
C ILE A 44 0.72 -5.54 8.00
N ARG A 45 0.93 -6.53 7.16
CA ARG A 45 1.46 -7.84 7.55
C ARG A 45 2.74 -8.12 6.78
N SER A 46 3.75 -8.66 7.46
CA SER A 46 4.95 -9.12 6.77
C SER A 46 4.63 -10.28 5.83
N GLY A 47 5.03 -10.15 4.58
CA GLY A 47 5.01 -11.20 3.57
C GLY A 47 6.35 -11.96 3.51
N LYS A 48 6.78 -12.33 2.31
CA LYS A 48 8.12 -12.88 2.08
C LYS A 48 9.15 -11.75 2.10
N GLY A 49 10.43 -12.08 2.22
CA GLY A 49 11.46 -11.07 2.11
C GLY A 49 12.85 -11.64 2.33
N THR A 50 13.83 -10.86 1.89
CA THR A 50 15.25 -11.06 2.15
C THR A 50 15.72 -9.91 3.04
N LEU A 51 16.26 -10.27 4.21
CA LEU A 51 16.74 -9.31 5.20
C LEU A 51 17.73 -8.32 4.55
N GLY A 52 17.45 -7.02 4.67
CA GLY A 52 18.31 -5.96 4.15
C GLY A 52 18.29 -5.79 2.62
N GLN A 53 17.43 -6.50 1.88
CA GLN A 53 17.41 -6.44 0.40
C GLN A 53 16.02 -6.22 -0.18
N HIS A 54 15.01 -6.92 0.33
CA HIS A 54 13.69 -6.90 -0.29
C HIS A 54 12.62 -7.32 0.71
N TRP A 55 11.56 -6.54 0.85
CA TRP A 55 10.42 -6.84 1.71
C TRP A 55 9.12 -6.85 0.91
N ASP A 56 8.41 -7.98 0.96
CA ASP A 56 7.00 -8.03 0.60
C ASP A 56 6.17 -7.70 1.84
N LEU A 57 5.29 -6.72 1.71
CA LEU A 57 4.30 -6.36 2.71
C LEU A 57 2.91 -6.65 2.14
N VAL A 58 2.07 -7.33 2.92
CA VAL A 58 0.66 -7.56 2.59
C VAL A 58 -0.18 -6.52 3.30
N ILE A 59 -1.05 -5.86 2.54
CA ILE A 59 -2.02 -4.89 3.06
C ILE A 59 -3.33 -5.62 3.29
N ASP A 60 -3.85 -5.49 4.50
CA ASP A 60 -5.12 -6.05 4.93
C ASP A 60 -6.11 -4.93 5.26
N ALA A 61 -7.40 -5.18 5.03
CA ALA A 61 -8.50 -4.41 5.59
C ALA A 61 -9.18 -5.16 6.75
N MET A 62 -9.75 -4.41 7.67
CA MET A 62 -10.55 -4.89 8.80
C MET A 62 -11.68 -3.92 9.08
N ASP A 63 -12.90 -4.41 9.28
CA ASP A 63 -13.97 -3.65 9.92
C ASP A 63 -13.82 -3.79 11.45
N PRO A 64 -13.50 -2.72 12.19
CA PRO A 64 -13.32 -2.80 13.64
C PRO A 64 -14.62 -3.11 14.41
N ASN A 65 -15.78 -2.94 13.78
CA ASN A 65 -17.08 -3.22 14.39
C ASN A 65 -17.52 -4.68 14.24
N MET A 66 -16.82 -5.46 13.40
CA MET A 66 -17.10 -6.89 13.20
C MET A 66 -16.13 -7.74 14.03
N GLU A 67 -16.49 -8.00 15.29
CA GLU A 67 -15.72 -8.88 16.17
C GLU A 67 -15.54 -10.28 15.57
N GLY A 68 -14.31 -10.78 15.57
CA GLY A 68 -13.98 -12.16 15.18
C GLY A 68 -13.86 -12.40 13.66
N GLN A 69 -13.98 -11.38 12.81
CA GLN A 69 -13.74 -11.55 11.38
C GLN A 69 -12.24 -11.63 11.03
N PRO A 70 -11.87 -12.47 10.06
CA PRO A 70 -10.51 -12.53 9.55
C PRO A 70 -10.16 -11.24 8.80
N LEU A 71 -8.88 -10.90 8.77
CA LEU A 71 -8.35 -9.82 7.94
C LEU A 71 -8.63 -10.11 6.46
N PHE A 72 -9.02 -9.08 5.72
CA PHE A 72 -9.26 -9.15 4.28
C PHE A 72 -7.98 -8.76 3.53
N PRO A 73 -7.25 -9.72 2.93
CA PRO A 73 -6.08 -9.38 2.15
C PRO A 73 -6.47 -8.58 0.90
N LEU A 74 -5.81 -7.44 0.71
CA LEU A 74 -6.10 -6.48 -0.36
C LEU A 74 -5.05 -6.46 -1.47
N GLY A 75 -3.77 -6.63 -1.10
CA GLY A 75 -2.67 -6.38 -2.03
C GLY A 75 -1.29 -6.55 -1.42
N ARG A 76 -0.29 -6.67 -2.27
CA ARG A 76 1.14 -6.63 -1.90
C ARG A 76 1.77 -5.29 -2.27
N ILE A 77 2.70 -4.86 -1.43
CA ILE A 77 3.68 -3.81 -1.68
C ILE A 77 5.07 -4.41 -1.53
N GLU A 78 5.99 -4.02 -2.40
CA GLU A 78 7.37 -4.46 -2.42
C GLU A 78 8.27 -3.28 -2.09
N ILE A 79 9.29 -3.50 -1.24
CA ILE A 79 10.22 -2.46 -0.82
C ILE A 79 11.64 -2.97 -0.96
N GLU A 80 12.48 -2.19 -1.64
CA GLU A 80 13.89 -2.50 -1.87
C GLU A 80 14.75 -1.26 -1.58
N PRO A 81 15.97 -1.40 -1.04
CA PRO A 81 16.91 -0.29 -0.94
C PRO A 81 17.25 0.26 -2.34
N GLU A 82 17.27 1.59 -2.50
CA GLU A 82 17.61 2.25 -3.76
C GLU A 82 18.76 3.25 -3.56
N GLY A 83 19.95 2.74 -3.25
CA GLY A 83 21.10 3.60 -2.93
C GLY A 83 21.00 4.28 -1.56
N ASP A 84 21.82 5.29 -1.34
CA ASP A 84 21.97 5.91 -0.01
C ASP A 84 20.76 6.78 0.35
N GLY A 85 20.10 6.44 1.46
CA GLY A 85 19.00 7.22 2.03
C GLY A 85 17.67 7.14 1.28
N MET A 86 17.53 6.18 0.37
CA MET A 86 16.34 6.00 -0.47
C MET A 86 15.90 4.53 -0.48
N VAL A 87 14.60 4.33 -0.67
CA VAL A 87 14.00 3.02 -0.96
C VAL A 87 13.14 3.12 -2.19
N ASN A 88 13.10 2.07 -2.99
CA ASN A 88 12.06 1.91 -3.99
C ASN A 88 10.84 1.25 -3.34
N LEU A 89 9.69 1.90 -3.46
CA LEU A 89 8.39 1.36 -3.06
C LEU A 89 7.59 1.03 -4.31
N ARG A 90 7.17 -0.23 -4.41
CA ARG A 90 6.46 -0.75 -5.59
C ARG A 90 5.14 -1.39 -5.20
N VAL A 91 4.10 -1.08 -5.95
CA VAL A 91 2.82 -1.80 -5.94
C VAL A 91 2.76 -2.58 -7.24
N PRO A 92 2.89 -3.92 -7.22
CA PRO A 92 2.77 -4.72 -8.43
C PRO A 92 1.42 -4.47 -9.13
N PRO A 93 1.38 -4.45 -10.47
CA PRO A 93 0.15 -4.44 -11.22
C PRO A 93 -0.81 -5.52 -10.75
N ARG A 94 -2.12 -5.27 -10.80
CA ARG A 94 -3.17 -6.19 -10.33
C ARG A 94 -3.02 -7.63 -10.88
N ILE A 95 -2.59 -7.79 -12.13
CA ILE A 95 -2.34 -9.11 -12.74
C ILE A 95 -1.16 -9.88 -12.14
N GLN A 96 -0.26 -9.19 -11.44
CA GLN A 96 0.93 -9.74 -10.77
C GLN A 96 0.74 -9.84 -9.24
N GLN A 97 -0.40 -9.37 -8.72
CA GLN A 97 -0.75 -9.58 -7.32
C GLN A 97 -0.96 -11.08 -7.09
N THR A 98 -0.36 -11.60 -6.03
CA THR A 98 -0.44 -13.03 -5.70
C THR A 98 -1.04 -13.27 -4.32
N VAL A 99 -1.73 -12.27 -3.74
CA VAL A 99 -2.32 -12.44 -2.42
C VAL A 99 -3.66 -13.18 -2.56
N HIS A 100 -3.68 -14.41 -2.05
CA HIS A 100 -4.87 -15.26 -2.12
C HIS A 100 -6.00 -14.67 -1.27
N GLY A 101 -7.12 -14.28 -1.90
CA GLY A 101 -8.31 -13.72 -1.24
C GLY A 101 -8.80 -12.37 -1.80
N GLU A 102 -7.98 -11.69 -2.63
CA GLU A 102 -8.27 -10.37 -3.22
C GLU A 102 -9.55 -10.34 -4.08
N ASP A 103 -9.78 -11.40 -4.88
CA ASP A 103 -10.76 -11.39 -5.98
C ASP A 103 -12.23 -11.32 -5.53
N ALA A 104 -12.54 -11.65 -4.27
CA ALA A 104 -13.92 -11.64 -3.78
C ALA A 104 -14.26 -10.39 -2.94
N ALA A 105 -13.29 -9.79 -2.24
CA ALA A 105 -13.53 -8.72 -1.27
C ALA A 105 -13.35 -7.31 -1.86
N ASP A 106 -12.39 -7.12 -2.78
CA ASP A 106 -12.07 -5.81 -3.37
C ASP A 106 -12.01 -5.90 -4.91
N TRP A 107 -13.06 -6.47 -5.50
CA TRP A 107 -13.12 -6.73 -6.96
C TRP A 107 -13.00 -5.44 -7.80
N ASP A 108 -13.45 -4.29 -7.28
CA ASP A 108 -13.33 -2.98 -7.92
C ASP A 108 -12.08 -2.20 -7.51
N GLY A 109 -11.23 -2.80 -6.66
CA GLY A 109 -9.96 -2.23 -6.20
C GLY A 109 -10.12 -0.98 -5.33
N LYS A 110 -11.33 -0.71 -4.81
CA LYS A 110 -11.62 0.50 -4.05
C LYS A 110 -10.79 0.56 -2.76
N LEU A 111 -10.78 -0.52 -1.98
CA LEU A 111 -10.10 -0.55 -0.69
C LEU A 111 -8.59 -0.47 -0.87
N PHE A 112 -8.02 -1.25 -1.78
CA PHE A 112 -6.58 -1.23 -2.02
C PHE A 112 -6.13 0.05 -2.71
N GLY A 113 -6.89 0.53 -3.70
CA GLY A 113 -6.58 1.78 -4.40
C GLY A 113 -6.68 3.01 -3.50
N SER A 114 -7.62 3.01 -2.55
CA SER A 114 -7.70 4.02 -1.48
C SER A 114 -6.45 4.01 -0.61
N TYR A 115 -6.01 2.82 -0.16
CA TYR A 115 -4.78 2.68 0.62
C TYR A 115 -3.56 3.23 -0.14
N VAL A 116 -3.37 2.81 -1.40
CA VAL A 116 -2.24 3.26 -2.21
C VAL A 116 -2.28 4.78 -2.44
N SER A 117 -3.46 5.34 -2.66
CA SER A 117 -3.61 6.79 -2.84
C SER A 117 -3.31 7.56 -1.55
N GLN A 118 -3.78 7.08 -0.40
CA GLN A 118 -3.44 7.65 0.91
C GLN A 118 -1.94 7.58 1.18
N LEU A 119 -1.31 6.44 0.90
CA LEU A 119 0.13 6.25 1.02
C LEU A 119 0.92 7.27 0.19
N LEU A 120 0.63 7.36 -1.10
CA LEU A 120 1.30 8.30 -1.99
C LEU A 120 1.09 9.76 -1.55
N ASN A 121 -0.12 10.11 -1.12
CA ASN A 121 -0.41 11.45 -0.60
C ASN A 121 0.37 11.76 0.69
N SER A 122 0.46 10.82 1.62
CA SER A 122 1.24 10.99 2.85
C SER A 122 2.73 11.14 2.57
N LEU A 123 3.30 10.30 1.72
CA LEU A 123 4.69 10.41 1.29
C LEU A 123 4.98 11.76 0.63
N ALA A 124 4.07 12.24 -0.23
CA ALA A 124 4.21 13.55 -0.88
C ALA A 124 4.08 14.71 0.12
N SER A 125 3.16 14.61 1.08
CA SER A 125 2.97 15.65 2.11
C SER A 125 4.19 15.80 3.04
N ARG A 126 4.90 14.69 3.27
CA ARG A 126 6.19 14.65 3.99
C ARG A 126 7.39 14.98 3.10
N GLN A 127 7.18 15.35 1.84
CA GLN A 127 8.22 15.68 0.85
C GLN A 127 9.19 14.51 0.57
N LEU A 128 8.70 13.27 0.70
CA LEU A 128 9.50 12.06 0.45
C LEU A 128 9.42 11.58 -1.00
N ILE A 129 8.38 12.01 -1.72
CA ILE A 129 8.19 11.82 -3.16
C ILE A 129 7.61 13.09 -3.79
N GLU A 130 7.68 13.20 -5.11
CA GLU A 130 6.98 14.24 -5.86
C GLU A 130 5.72 13.66 -6.53
N LEU A 131 4.59 14.36 -6.39
CA LEU A 131 3.35 14.05 -7.10
C LEU A 131 2.85 15.29 -7.85
N PRO A 132 2.25 15.13 -9.04
CA PRO A 132 1.69 16.25 -9.80
C PRO A 132 0.46 16.88 -9.12
N GLY A 133 -0.14 16.17 -8.16
CA GLY A 133 -1.27 16.62 -7.36
C GLY A 133 -1.74 15.53 -6.40
N ALA A 134 -2.65 15.88 -5.50
CA ALA A 134 -3.22 14.93 -4.56
C ALA A 134 -4.09 13.88 -5.28
N LEU A 135 -3.94 12.62 -4.89
CA LEU A 135 -4.70 11.49 -5.41
C LEU A 135 -6.03 11.33 -4.67
N PRO A 136 -7.10 10.84 -5.33
CA PRO A 136 -8.38 10.57 -4.69
C PRO A 136 -8.28 9.37 -3.74
N ILE A 137 -8.83 9.51 -2.53
CA ILE A 137 -8.68 8.50 -1.44
C ILE A 137 -9.93 7.63 -1.21
N GLY A 138 -10.90 7.67 -2.13
CA GLY A 138 -12.12 6.84 -2.08
C GLY A 138 -13.31 7.48 -1.37
#